data_AF-A0A7C1HZW9-F1
#
_entry.id   AF-A0A7C1HZW9-F1
#
_cell.length_a   1.000
_cell.length_b   1.000
_cell.length_c   1.000
_cell.angle_alpha   90.00
_cell.angle_beta   90.00
_cell.angle_gamma   90.00
#
_symmetry.space_group_name_H-M   'P 1'
#
loop_
_entity.id
_entity.type
_entity.pdbx_description
1 polymer ?
#
loop_
_entity_poly.entity_id
_entity_poly.type
_entity_poly.pdbx_seq_one_letter_code
_entity_poly.pdbx_strand_id
1 'polypeptide(L)'
;MTHAETDDIAKEIKLGEKVSKQIEEQWERVVDPVRVARLSMILGRQLAFTERDLPFEVRLIEEKRPNAFALPGGIIYFTTGMLEFCRSDDEVAAVMGHELTHAGKRHVMIQVARNQRLSIGALAVLVATRGQGIAPILANLAQVAIMN
;
A
#
# COMPACT_ATOMS: atom_id res chain seq x y z
N MET A 1 -19.78 -12.75 0.60
CA MET A 1 -19.00 -12.22 -0.54
C MET A 1 -19.55 -12.82 -1.81
N THR A 2 -19.85 -11.98 -2.80
CA THR A 2 -20.35 -12.40 -4.11
C THR A 2 -19.19 -12.72 -5.06
N HIS A 3 -19.42 -13.52 -6.11
CA HIS A 3 -18.37 -13.84 -7.10
C HIS A 3 -17.71 -12.59 -7.73
N ALA A 4 -18.48 -11.51 -7.89
CA ALA A 4 -17.98 -10.25 -8.45
C ALA A 4 -17.01 -9.51 -7.51
N GLU A 5 -17.20 -9.60 -6.19
CA GLU A 5 -16.30 -8.99 -5.19
C GLU A 5 -14.95 -9.73 -5.13
N THR A 6 -14.98 -11.06 -5.23
CA THR A 6 -13.77 -11.88 -5.24
C THR A 6 -12.90 -11.62 -6.47
N ASP A 7 -13.51 -11.50 -7.65
CA ASP A 7 -12.81 -11.16 -8.89
C ASP A 7 -12.19 -9.75 -8.85
N ASP A 8 -12.83 -8.82 -8.14
CA ASP A 8 -12.33 -7.46 -7.98
C ASP A 8 -11.13 -7.39 -7.03
N ILE A 9 -11.16 -8.16 -5.93
CA ILE A 9 -10.02 -8.33 -5.02
C ILE A 9 -8.82 -8.93 -5.76
N ALA A 10 -9.02 -9.98 -6.55
CA ALA A 10 -7.93 -10.61 -7.31
C ALA A 10 -7.25 -9.64 -8.29
N LYS A 11 -8.04 -8.77 -8.94
CA LYS A 11 -7.50 -7.71 -9.81
C LYS A 11 -6.72 -6.66 -9.01
N GLU A 12 -7.21 -6.29 -7.83
CA GLU A 12 -6.56 -5.33 -6.94
C GLU A 12 -5.21 -5.86 -6.43
N ILE A 13 -5.14 -7.14 -6.05
CA ILE A 13 -3.89 -7.81 -5.64
C ILE A 13 -2.89 -7.79 -6.80
N LYS A 14 -3.30 -8.24 -7.98
CA LYS A 14 -2.44 -8.25 -9.17
C LYS A 14 -1.96 -6.86 -9.56
N LEU A 15 -2.79 -5.84 -9.34
CA LEU A 15 -2.43 -4.45 -9.50
C LEU A 15 -1.33 -4.05 -8.49
N GLY A 16 -1.56 -4.30 -7.20
CA GLY A 16 -0.59 -4.07 -6.13
C GLY A 16 0.77 -4.67 -6.42
N GLU A 17 0.81 -5.93 -6.85
CA GLU A 17 2.04 -6.62 -7.23
C GLU A 17 2.77 -5.94 -8.40
N LYS A 18 2.05 -5.49 -9.43
CA LYS A 18 2.66 -4.76 -10.56
C LYS A 18 3.26 -3.42 -10.10
N VAL A 19 2.53 -2.67 -9.28
CA VAL A 19 2.98 -1.38 -8.74
C VAL A 19 4.19 -1.61 -7.83
N SER A 20 4.14 -2.65 -6.99
CA SER A 20 5.22 -3.05 -6.10
C SER A 20 6.51 -3.37 -6.84
N LYS A 21 6.44 -4.07 -7.98
CA LYS A 21 7.63 -4.36 -8.79
C LYS A 21 8.32 -3.07 -9.26
N GLN A 22 7.54 -2.06 -9.68
CA GLN A 22 8.11 -0.78 -10.08
C GLN A 22 8.70 0.02 -8.92
N ILE A 23 8.13 -0.11 -7.71
CA ILE A 23 8.70 0.52 -6.51
C ILE A 23 10.03 -0.15 -6.15
N GLU A 24 10.09 -1.48 -6.18
CA GLU A 24 11.31 -2.25 -5.86
C GLU A 24 12.39 -2.13 -6.96
N GLU A 25 12.06 -1.64 -8.17
CA GLU A 25 13.04 -1.21 -9.17
C GLU A 25 13.69 0.14 -8.82
N GLN A 26 12.99 0.98 -8.05
CA GLN A 26 13.45 2.33 -7.66
C GLN A 26 14.15 2.35 -6.30
N TRP A 27 13.62 1.59 -5.34
CA TRP A 27 14.15 1.52 -3.97
C TRP A 27 14.44 0.07 -3.59
N GLU A 28 15.62 -0.15 -3.02
CA GLU A 28 16.03 -1.47 -2.56
C GLU A 28 15.20 -1.92 -1.36
N ARG A 29 14.75 -3.19 -1.38
CA ARG A 29 14.04 -3.77 -0.25
C ARG A 29 15.03 -4.13 0.86
N VAL A 30 14.74 -3.66 2.07
CA VAL A 30 15.48 -4.07 3.27
C VAL A 30 15.00 -5.45 3.72
N VAL A 31 15.92 -6.40 3.77
CA VAL A 31 15.66 -7.82 4.12
C VAL A 31 16.14 -8.20 5.53
N ASP A 32 16.50 -7.21 6.35
CA ASP A 32 16.87 -7.43 7.76
C ASP A 32 15.70 -8.14 8.49
N PRO A 33 15.91 -9.38 8.97
CA PRO A 33 14.82 -10.18 9.51
C PRO A 33 14.28 -9.60 10.83
N VAL A 34 15.09 -8.88 11.60
CA VAL A 34 14.65 -8.27 12.87
C VAL A 34 13.74 -7.09 12.58
N ARG A 35 14.14 -6.21 11.66
CA ARG A 35 13.33 -5.03 11.28
C ARG A 35 12.03 -5.45 10.63
N VAL A 36 12.08 -6.42 9.70
CA VAL A 36 10.89 -6.93 9.02
C VAL A 36 9.97 -7.67 10.00
N ALA A 37 10.50 -8.52 10.89
CA ALA A 37 9.68 -9.20 11.89
C ALA A 37 9.00 -8.24 12.85
N ARG A 38 9.70 -7.17 13.29
CA ARG A 38 9.10 -6.10 14.12
C ARG A 38 7.87 -5.50 13.44
N LEU A 39 8.00 -5.07 12.18
CA LEU A 39 6.90 -4.51 11.41
C LEU A 39 5.76 -5.53 11.24
N SER A 40 6.06 -6.76 10.86
CA SER A 40 5.06 -7.81 10.67
C SER A 40 4.30 -8.14 11.96
N MET A 41 4.95 -8.11 13.13
CA MET A 41 4.29 -8.30 14.42
C MET A 41 3.34 -7.15 14.75
N ILE A 42 3.73 -5.90 14.45
CA ILE A 42 2.85 -4.73 14.64
C ILE A 42 1.63 -4.85 13.73
N LEU A 43 1.84 -5.19 12.46
CA LEU A 43 0.78 -5.42 11.47
C LEU A 43 -0.20 -6.48 11.95
N GLY A 44 0.32 -7.63 12.36
CA GLY A 44 -0.48 -8.77 12.81
C GLY A 44 -1.44 -8.45 13.96
N ARG A 45 -1.05 -7.55 14.87
CA ARG A 45 -1.92 -7.09 15.96
C ARG A 45 -3.07 -6.21 15.50
N GLN A 46 -2.97 -5.62 14.30
CA GLN A 46 -3.96 -4.70 13.75
C GLN A 46 -4.92 -5.34 12.74
N LEU A 47 -4.55 -6.51 12.17
CA LEU A 47 -5.35 -7.17 11.12
C LEU A 47 -6.78 -7.50 11.56
N ALA A 48 -6.99 -7.81 12.84
CA ALA A 48 -8.31 -8.09 13.39
C ALA A 48 -9.31 -6.90 13.30
N PHE A 49 -8.81 -5.69 13.07
CA PHE A 49 -9.63 -4.48 12.92
C PHE A 49 -9.85 -4.08 11.46
N THR A 50 -9.38 -4.89 10.50
CA THR A 50 -9.59 -4.64 9.08
C THR A 50 -10.90 -5.24 8.62
N GLU A 51 -11.67 -4.50 7.81
CA GLU A 51 -12.97 -4.96 7.29
C GLU A 51 -12.84 -5.80 6.01
N ARG A 52 -11.68 -5.73 5.34
CA ARG A 52 -11.42 -6.40 4.07
C ARG A 52 -10.45 -7.55 4.25
N ASP A 53 -10.82 -8.70 3.72
CA ASP A 53 -9.96 -9.87 3.62
C ASP A 53 -8.96 -9.69 2.45
N LEU A 54 -7.84 -9.02 2.74
CA LEU A 54 -6.72 -8.85 1.83
C LEU A 54 -5.47 -9.52 2.43
N PRO A 55 -4.55 -10.02 1.58
CA PRO A 55 -3.29 -10.57 2.05
C PRO A 55 -2.35 -9.43 2.47
N PHE A 56 -2.66 -8.77 3.59
CA PHE A 56 -1.87 -7.66 4.08
C PHE A 56 -0.45 -8.09 4.39
N GLU A 57 0.51 -7.35 3.86
CA GLU A 57 1.92 -7.52 4.15
C GLU A 57 2.59 -6.16 4.32
N VAL A 58 3.63 -6.12 5.12
CA VAL A 58 4.45 -4.93 5.29
C VAL A 58 5.86 -5.18 4.76
N ARG A 59 6.38 -4.21 4.03
CA ARG A 59 7.73 -4.23 3.45
C ARG A 59 8.48 -2.97 3.84
N LEU A 60 9.80 -3.10 3.97
CA LEU A 60 10.70 -2.01 4.27
C LEU A 60 11.58 -1.74 3.05
N ILE A 61 11.69 -0.48 2.66
CA ILE A 61 12.54 -0.02 1.55
C ILE A 61 13.57 0.99 2.04
N GLU A 62 14.74 1.00 1.40
CA GLU A 62 15.84 1.90 1.72
C GLU A 62 15.59 3.29 1.12
N GLU A 63 15.12 4.21 1.98
CA GLU A 63 14.87 5.61 1.64
C GLU A 63 14.93 6.44 2.93
N LYS A 64 15.76 7.48 2.93
CA LYS A 64 16.00 8.29 4.13
C LYS A 64 14.88 9.28 4.41
N ARG A 65 14.10 9.65 3.40
CA ARG A 65 12.95 10.52 3.59
C ARG A 65 11.85 9.76 4.35
N PRO A 66 11.40 10.24 5.53
CA PRO A 66 10.33 9.59 6.27
C PRO A 66 9.05 9.52 5.43
N ASN A 67 8.64 8.29 5.11
CA ASN A 67 7.41 8.00 4.41
C ASN A 67 6.88 6.59 4.71
N ALA A 68 5.56 6.43 4.61
CA ALA A 68 4.88 5.14 4.55
C ALA A 68 3.68 5.27 3.60
N PHE A 69 3.32 4.20 2.91
CA PHE A 69 2.19 4.22 1.97
C PHE A 69 1.64 2.81 1.72
N ALA A 70 0.33 2.71 1.53
CA ALA A 70 -0.34 1.47 1.15
C ALA A 70 -0.61 1.38 -0.36
N LEU A 71 -0.34 0.21 -0.94
CA LEU A 71 -0.71 -0.13 -2.31
C LEU A 71 -2.08 -0.81 -2.34
N PRO A 72 -2.78 -0.74 -3.50
CA PRO A 72 -3.92 -1.62 -3.75
C PRO A 72 -3.54 -3.08 -3.48
N GLY A 73 -4.43 -3.86 -2.89
CA GLY A 73 -4.20 -5.29 -2.67
C GLY A 73 -3.48 -5.66 -1.36
N GLY A 74 -3.14 -4.67 -0.52
CA GLY A 74 -2.74 -4.91 0.88
C GLY A 74 -1.23 -4.82 1.18
N ILE A 75 -0.40 -4.45 0.20
CA ILE A 75 1.04 -4.24 0.44
C ILE A 75 1.24 -2.85 1.06
N ILE A 76 1.86 -2.80 2.23
CA ILE A 76 2.19 -1.56 2.94
C ILE A 76 3.70 -1.40 2.92
N TYR A 77 4.18 -0.23 2.50
CA TYR A 77 5.58 0.13 2.52
C TYR A 77 5.89 1.09 3.66
N PHE A 78 6.98 0.80 4.36
CA PHE A 78 7.70 1.73 5.21
C PHE A 78 9.05 2.05 4.59
N THR A 79 9.52 3.27 4.79
CA THR A 79 10.90 3.67 4.50
C THR A 79 11.79 3.50 5.73
N THR A 80 13.09 3.31 5.55
CA THR A 80 14.05 3.33 6.65
C THR A 80 14.01 4.66 7.42
N GLY A 81 13.86 5.78 6.72
CA GLY A 81 13.66 7.09 7.33
C GLY A 81 12.42 7.19 8.22
N MET A 82 11.31 6.55 7.86
CA MET A 82 10.11 6.52 8.72
C MET A 82 10.34 5.70 10.00
N LEU A 83 11.01 4.55 9.88
CA LEU A 83 11.36 3.75 11.04
C LEU A 83 12.32 4.46 12.00
N GLU A 84 13.23 5.27 11.47
CA GLU A 84 14.14 6.11 12.26
C GLU A 84 13.44 7.33 12.88
N PHE A 85 12.42 7.86 12.19
CA PHE A 85 11.62 8.98 12.68
C PHE A 85 10.74 8.58 13.86
N CYS A 86 10.11 7.40 13.81
CA CYS A 86 9.29 6.87 14.90
C CYS A 86 10.16 6.47 16.10
N ARG A 87 9.82 6.96 17.29
CA ARG A 87 10.57 6.74 18.53
C ARG A 87 10.10 5.53 19.32
N SER A 88 8.97 4.94 18.95
CA SER A 88 8.37 3.78 19.63
C SER A 88 7.60 2.88 18.65
N ASP A 89 7.30 1.66 19.10
CA ASP A 89 6.41 0.75 18.37
C ASP A 89 4.98 1.29 18.28
N ASP A 90 4.54 2.09 19.25
CA ASP A 90 3.22 2.70 19.25
C ASP A 90 3.09 3.75 18.13
N GLU A 91 4.14 4.54 17.90
CA GLU A 91 4.18 5.49 16.78
C GLU A 91 4.18 4.77 15.43
N VAL A 92 4.95 3.67 15.31
CA VAL A 92 4.92 2.82 14.10
C VAL A 92 3.52 2.22 13.90
N ALA A 93 2.87 1.76 14.97
CA ALA A 93 1.52 1.21 14.92
C ALA A 93 0.48 2.26 14.51
N ALA A 94 0.64 3.51 14.96
CA ALA A 94 -0.24 4.61 14.55
C ALA A 94 -0.12 4.88 13.04
N VAL A 95 1.11 4.95 12.51
CA VAL A 95 1.36 5.09 11.06
C VAL A 95 0.79 3.89 10.30
N MET A 96 1.04 2.67 10.78
CA MET A 96 0.56 1.46 10.12
C MET A 96 -0.97 1.36 10.10
N GLY A 97 -1.65 1.76 11.18
CA GLY A 97 -3.10 1.80 11.26
C GLY A 97 -3.72 2.82 10.30
N HIS A 98 -3.06 3.96 10.11
CA HIS A 98 -3.43 4.95 9.09
C HIS A 98 -3.36 4.33 7.69
N GLU A 99 -2.24 3.71 7.33
CA GLU A 99 -2.04 3.07 6.02
C GLU A 99 -2.98 1.88 5.78
N LEU A 100 -3.25 1.07 6.81
CA LEU A 100 -4.24 -0.01 6.74
C LEU A 100 -5.63 0.53 6.38
N THR A 101 -6.01 1.67 6.93
CA THR A 101 -7.29 2.32 6.61
C THR A 101 -7.32 2.78 5.14
N HIS A 102 -6.21 3.32 4.62
CA HIS A 102 -6.10 3.71 3.21
C HIS A 102 -6.25 2.52 2.25
N ALA A 103 -5.61 1.40 2.55
CA ALA A 103 -5.78 0.17 1.78
C ALA A 103 -7.20 -0.42 1.91
N GLY A 104 -7.70 -0.52 3.14
CA GLY A 104 -9.05 -1.02 3.43
C GLY A 104 -10.14 -0.23 2.70
N LYS A 105 -10.01 1.10 2.62
CA LYS A 105 -11.01 1.95 1.96
C LYS A 105 -10.69 2.27 0.50
N ARG A 106 -9.65 1.67 -0.09
CA ARG A 106 -9.24 1.90 -1.49
C ARG A 106 -8.99 3.37 -1.82
N HIS A 107 -8.51 4.17 -0.87
CA HIS A 107 -8.38 5.62 -1.03
C HIS A 107 -7.52 6.00 -2.24
N VAL A 108 -6.39 5.32 -2.46
CA VAL A 108 -5.52 5.52 -3.63
C VAL A 108 -6.27 5.29 -4.94
N MET A 109 -7.01 4.18 -5.05
CA MET A 109 -7.79 3.85 -6.26
C MET A 109 -8.90 4.86 -6.52
N ILE A 110 -9.62 5.28 -5.47
CA ILE A 110 -10.68 6.30 -5.55
C ILE A 110 -10.08 7.63 -6.02
N GLN A 111 -8.95 8.05 -5.45
CA GLN A 111 -8.29 9.31 -5.80
C GLN A 111 -7.77 9.31 -7.23
N VAL A 112 -7.11 8.23 -7.67
CA VAL A 112 -6.62 8.11 -9.05
C VAL A 112 -7.78 8.10 -10.03
N ALA A 113 -8.84 7.34 -9.74
CA ALA A 113 -10.04 7.29 -10.57
C ALA A 113 -10.66 8.69 -10.71
N ARG A 114 -10.79 9.43 -9.59
CA ARG A 114 -11.27 10.82 -9.59
C ARG A 114 -10.39 11.75 -10.42
N ASN A 115 -9.07 11.69 -10.24
CA ASN A 115 -8.11 12.56 -10.94
C ASN A 115 -8.08 12.29 -12.45
N GLN A 116 -8.26 11.03 -12.85
CA GLN A 116 -8.34 10.63 -14.26
C GLN A 116 -9.74 10.77 -14.87
N ARG A 117 -10.74 11.20 -14.07
CA ARG A 117 -12.17 11.22 -14.45
C ARG A 117 -12.66 9.85 -14.96
N LEU A 118 -12.18 8.78 -14.34
CA LEU A 118 -12.52 7.39 -14.63
C LEU A 118 -13.32 6.78 -13.47
N SER A 119 -14.03 5.69 -13.74
CA SER A 119 -14.51 4.80 -12.67
C SER A 119 -13.37 3.91 -12.17
N ILE A 120 -13.47 3.38 -10.95
CA ILE A 120 -12.48 2.44 -10.38
C ILE A 120 -12.35 1.20 -11.28
N GLY A 121 -13.46 0.71 -11.84
CA GLY A 121 -13.45 -0.40 -12.78
C GLY A 121 -12.69 -0.08 -14.07
N ALA A 122 -12.86 1.12 -14.63
CA ALA A 122 -12.11 1.55 -15.82
C ALA A 122 -10.60 1.69 -15.53
N LEU A 123 -10.23 2.21 -14.36
CA LEU A 123 -8.83 2.28 -13.93
C LEU A 123 -8.21 0.88 -13.80
N ALA A 124 -8.93 -0.07 -13.21
CA ALA A 124 -8.48 -1.46 -13.09
C ALA A 124 -8.20 -2.09 -14.47
N VAL A 125 -9.07 -1.85 -15.47
CA VAL A 125 -8.86 -2.33 -16.84
C VAL A 125 -7.63 -1.70 -17.49
N LEU A 126 -7.41 -0.39 -17.31
CA LEU A 126 -6.26 0.33 -17.87
C LEU A 126 -4.92 -0.26 -17.36
N VAL A 127 -4.83 -0.56 -16.06
CA VAL A 127 -3.61 -1.16 -15.51
C VAL A 127 -3.46 -2.63 -15.93
N ALA A 128 -4.56 -3.38 -15.96
CA ALA A 128 -4.52 -4.79 -16.33
C ALA A 128 -4.01 -4.99 -17.77
N THR A 129 -4.44 -4.14 -18.70
CA THR A 129 -4.19 -4.31 -20.15
C THR A 129 -2.93 -3.64 -20.66
N ARG A 130 -2.59 -2.44 -20.17
CA ARG A 130 -1.54 -1.61 -20.78
C ARG A 130 -0.39 -1.21 -19.87
N GLY A 131 -0.48 -1.46 -18.55
CA GLY A 131 0.51 -0.94 -17.57
C GLY A 131 0.54 0.59 -17.43
N GLN A 132 -0.14 1.33 -18.31
CA GLN A 132 -0.25 2.78 -18.34
C GLN A 132 -0.97 3.40 -17.13
N GLY A 133 -1.68 2.59 -16.33
CA GLY A 133 -2.31 3.05 -15.09
C GLY A 133 -1.40 3.01 -13.86
N ILE A 134 -0.16 2.52 -13.95
CA ILE A 134 0.74 2.46 -12.79
C ILE A 134 1.35 3.83 -12.46
N ALA A 135 1.79 4.59 -13.47
CA ALA A 135 2.33 5.94 -13.30
C ALA A 135 1.40 6.88 -12.49
N PRO A 136 0.09 6.99 -12.80
CA PRO A 136 -0.80 7.82 -12.00
C PRO A 136 -1.03 7.26 -10.59
N ILE A 137 -0.94 5.95 -10.36
CA ILE A 137 -1.01 5.38 -9.01
C ILE A 137 0.21 5.82 -8.20
N LEU A 138 1.42 5.63 -8.73
CA LEU A 138 2.67 6.05 -8.07
C LEU A 138 2.67 7.54 -7.72
N ALA A 139 2.21 8.39 -8.64
CA ALA A 139 2.11 9.83 -8.41
C ALA A 139 1.16 10.21 -7.26
N ASN A 140 0.13 9.38 -6.99
CA ASN A 140 -0.84 9.64 -5.92
C ASN A 140 -0.45 9.00 -4.58
N LEU A 141 0.47 8.03 -4.54
CA LEU A 141 0.96 7.46 -3.28
C LEU A 141 1.58 8.54 -2.37
N ALA A 142 2.32 9.48 -2.96
CA ALA A 142 2.92 10.60 -2.26
C ALA A 142 1.89 11.62 -1.69
N GLN A 143 0.68 11.66 -2.25
CA GLN A 143 -0.40 12.57 -1.81
C GLN A 143 -1.32 11.96 -0.75
N VAL A 144 -1.28 10.63 -0.60
CA VAL A 144 -2.06 9.89 0.38
C VAL A 144 -1.25 9.62 1.66
N ALA A 145 0.07 9.81 1.62
CA ALA A 145 0.96 9.75 2.78
C ALA A 145 0.74 10.92 3.76
N ILE A 146 1.19 10.69 5.01
CA ILE A 146 0.93 11.37 6.30
C ILE A 146 1.33 12.87 6.36
N MET A 147 1.04 13.68 5.35
CA MET A 147 1.27 15.14 5.34
C MET A 147 0.01 15.92 4.96
N ASN A 148 -1.14 15.52 5.51
CA ASN A 148 -2.30 16.42 5.65
C ASN A 148 -2.59 16.65 7.13
#